data_AF-A0A7X3MHT3-F1
#
_entry.id   AF-A0A7X3MHT3-F1
#
_cell.length_a   1.000
_cell.length_b   1.000
_cell.length_c   1.000
_cell.angle_alpha   90.00
_cell.angle_beta   90.00
_cell.angle_gamma   90.00
#
_symmetry.space_group_name_H-M   'P 1'
#
loop_
_entity.id
_entity.type
_entity.pdbx_description
1 polymer ?
#
loop_
_entity_poly.entity_id
_entity_poly.type
_entity_poly.pdbx_seq_one_letter_code
_entity_poly.pdbx_strand_id
1 'polypeptide(L)'
;MTKADAAKLVAIVVTAYPNYDKFRDEAAVTATVNLWASMFQSDDGRIVALALNKHIATNKWPPSVAEIRELMLELMHPDLIEPDRAWLAVSDLLYTAGENNHGDLHQQLPPLAARAVEAIGYCNLYEMHRSCYRGGKPGMDRVAFMDIYKPMYEREKQRAMTPEGLTSQIDAVASAIPDKGQHLLADREQARREHDDTMNRITYGWSRRALEAADAPLELTDGEVKS
;
A
#
# COMPACT_ATOMS: atom_id res chain seq x y z
N MET A 1 19.45 -11.72 9.09
CA MET A 1 19.94 -12.93 9.78
C MET A 1 21.42 -13.17 9.54
N THR A 2 22.08 -14.07 10.28
CA THR A 2 23.51 -14.38 10.07
C THR A 2 23.75 -15.44 8.98
N LYS A 3 25.00 -15.59 8.51
CA LYS A 3 25.37 -16.68 7.59
C LYS A 3 25.15 -18.07 8.20
N ALA A 4 25.31 -18.22 9.52
CA ALA A 4 25.02 -19.48 10.21
C ALA A 4 23.53 -19.81 10.19
N ASP A 5 22.66 -18.80 10.30
CA ASP A 5 21.21 -18.98 10.18
C ASP A 5 20.82 -19.38 8.76
N ALA A 6 21.38 -18.69 7.76
CA ALA A 6 21.17 -19.04 6.35
C ALA A 6 21.60 -20.49 6.04
N ALA A 7 22.73 -20.95 6.59
CA ALA A 7 23.19 -22.33 6.43
C ALA A 7 22.18 -23.34 6.99
N LYS A 8 21.60 -23.06 8.17
CA LYS A 8 20.56 -23.92 8.77
C LYS A 8 19.31 -23.98 7.90
N LEU A 9 18.85 -22.84 7.38
CA LEU A 9 17.66 -22.79 6.52
C LEU A 9 17.87 -23.51 5.19
N VAL A 10 19.04 -23.33 4.56
CA VAL A 10 19.38 -24.06 3.33
C VAL A 10 19.47 -25.57 3.59
N ALA A 11 20.02 -26.00 4.74
CA ALA A 11 20.03 -27.42 5.10
C ALA A 11 18.61 -28.01 5.23
N ILE A 12 17.64 -27.22 5.73
CA ILE A 12 16.22 -27.62 5.75
C ILE A 12 15.69 -27.75 4.31
N VAL A 13 16.00 -26.81 3.41
CA VAL A 13 15.60 -26.90 1.99
C VAL A 13 16.16 -28.16 1.33
N VAL A 14 17.45 -28.45 1.49
CA VAL A 14 18.09 -29.66 0.95
C VAL A 14 17.37 -30.93 1.44
N THR A 15 17.01 -30.95 2.73
CA THR A 15 16.30 -32.07 3.36
C THR A 15 14.86 -32.22 2.84
N ALA A 16 14.15 -31.11 2.65
CA ALA A 16 12.78 -31.10 2.16
C ALA A 16 12.68 -31.50 0.67
N TYR A 17 13.74 -31.28 -0.10
CA TYR A 17 13.78 -31.53 -1.55
C TYR A 17 14.97 -32.43 -1.96
N PRO A 18 15.03 -33.70 -1.50
CA PRO A 18 16.20 -34.57 -1.63
C PRO A 18 16.53 -34.98 -3.08
N ASN A 19 15.56 -34.88 -3.99
CA ASN A 19 15.72 -35.25 -5.40
C ASN A 19 16.19 -34.09 -6.29
N TYR A 20 16.50 -32.92 -5.71
CA TYR A 20 16.97 -31.78 -6.48
C TYR A 20 18.48 -31.87 -6.72
N ASP A 21 18.89 -32.14 -7.96
CA ASP A 21 20.28 -32.47 -8.30
C ASP A 21 21.30 -31.40 -7.90
N LYS A 22 20.93 -30.11 -7.92
CA LYS A 22 21.86 -29.03 -7.52
C LYS A 22 22.26 -29.07 -6.05
N PHE A 23 21.50 -29.78 -5.19
CA PHE A 23 21.85 -29.94 -3.78
C PHE A 23 22.82 -31.09 -3.50
N ARG A 24 23.25 -31.81 -4.55
CA ARG A 24 24.28 -32.86 -4.45
C ARG A 24 25.70 -32.29 -4.60
N ASP A 25 25.83 -31.04 -5.03
CA ASP A 25 27.10 -30.33 -5.16
C ASP A 25 27.32 -29.38 -3.97
N GLU A 26 28.39 -29.62 -3.21
CA GLU A 26 28.77 -28.81 -2.05
C GLU A 26 29.06 -27.35 -2.42
N ALA A 27 29.61 -27.11 -3.61
CA ALA A 27 29.88 -25.75 -4.09
C ALA A 27 28.57 -25.00 -4.36
N ALA A 28 27.60 -25.65 -4.99
CA ALA A 28 26.27 -25.10 -5.24
C ALA A 28 25.49 -24.81 -3.94
N VAL A 29 25.57 -25.71 -2.94
CA VAL A 29 24.97 -25.49 -1.62
C VAL A 29 25.64 -24.28 -0.94
N THR A 30 26.98 -24.21 -0.96
CA THR A 30 27.72 -23.08 -0.37
C THR A 30 27.38 -21.75 -1.04
N ALA A 31 27.25 -21.73 -2.37
CA ALA A 31 26.81 -20.55 -3.11
C ALA A 31 25.39 -20.12 -2.71
N THR A 32 24.49 -21.08 -2.52
CA THR A 32 23.11 -20.83 -2.06
C THR A 32 23.10 -20.21 -0.65
N VAL A 33 23.90 -20.74 0.27
CA VAL A 33 24.04 -20.18 1.63
C VAL A 33 24.54 -18.75 1.60
N ASN A 34 25.57 -18.45 0.79
CA ASN A 34 26.09 -17.10 0.66
C ASN A 34 25.06 -16.14 0.06
N LEU A 35 24.31 -16.59 -0.96
CA LEU A 35 23.23 -15.82 -1.55
C LEU A 35 22.15 -15.50 -0.50
N TRP A 36 21.68 -16.49 0.25
CA TRP A 36 20.66 -16.29 1.28
C TRP A 36 21.15 -15.41 2.42
N ALA A 37 22.41 -15.57 2.85
CA ALA A 37 23.02 -14.73 3.88
C ALA A 37 23.08 -13.25 3.45
N SER A 38 23.36 -12.98 2.18
CA SER A 38 23.35 -11.64 1.60
C SER A 38 21.92 -11.11 1.45
N MET A 39 21.05 -11.89 0.81
CA MET A 39 19.70 -11.45 0.51
C MET A 39 18.89 -11.21 1.79
N PHE A 40 19.03 -12.03 2.83
CA PHE A 40 18.26 -11.90 4.07
C PHE A 40 19.06 -11.30 5.23
N GLN A 41 20.13 -10.54 4.93
CA GLN A 41 21.03 -10.01 5.96
C GLN A 41 20.29 -9.13 7.00
N SER A 42 19.37 -8.28 6.54
CA SER A 42 18.57 -7.36 7.38
C SER A 42 17.32 -8.00 7.98
N ASP A 43 16.94 -9.21 7.56
CA ASP A 43 15.66 -9.82 7.91
C ASP A 43 15.72 -10.66 9.20
N ASP A 44 14.62 -10.73 9.96
CA ASP A 44 14.50 -11.61 11.14
C ASP A 44 14.43 -13.08 10.67
N GLY A 45 15.42 -13.88 11.09
CA GLY A 45 15.52 -15.29 10.72
C GLY A 45 14.30 -16.12 11.09
N ARG A 46 13.53 -15.74 12.12
CA ARG A 46 12.28 -16.42 12.49
C ARG A 46 11.18 -16.23 11.45
N ILE A 47 11.10 -15.03 10.87
CA ILE A 47 10.12 -14.73 9.82
C ILE A 47 10.48 -15.47 8.53
N VAL A 48 11.76 -15.48 8.16
CA VAL A 48 12.23 -16.25 6.99
C VAL A 48 11.99 -17.75 7.18
N ALA A 49 12.21 -18.28 8.39
CA ALA A 49 11.94 -19.68 8.70
C ALA A 49 10.44 -20.02 8.57
N LEU A 50 9.55 -19.15 9.04
CA LEU A 50 8.10 -19.32 8.89
C LEU A 50 7.67 -19.32 7.41
N ALA A 51 8.18 -18.36 6.63
CA ALA A 51 7.94 -18.31 5.19
C ALA A 51 8.43 -19.56 4.47
N LEU A 52 9.64 -20.05 4.81
CA LEU A 52 10.19 -21.29 4.28
C LEU A 52 9.32 -22.51 4.65
N ASN A 53 8.91 -22.63 5.91
CA ASN A 53 8.06 -23.73 6.35
C ASN A 53 6.71 -23.72 5.64
N LYS A 54 6.12 -22.53 5.45
CA LYS A 54 4.89 -22.38 4.65
C LYS A 54 5.13 -22.86 3.21
N HIS A 55 6.23 -22.47 2.57
CA HIS A 55 6.58 -22.94 1.22
C HIS A 55 6.71 -24.46 1.15
N ILE A 56 7.44 -25.08 2.09
CA ILE A 56 7.61 -26.53 2.13
C ILE A 56 6.26 -27.25 2.28
N ALA A 57 5.35 -26.69 3.07
CA ALA A 57 4.03 -27.28 3.29
C ALA A 57 3.12 -27.22 2.04
N THR A 58 3.33 -26.26 1.13
CA THR A 58 2.40 -26.02 0.01
C THR A 58 3.01 -26.23 -1.38
N ASN A 59 4.35 -26.33 -1.49
CA ASN A 59 5.04 -26.39 -2.77
C ASN A 59 5.93 -27.63 -2.91
N LYS A 60 5.83 -28.24 -4.10
CA LYS A 60 6.57 -29.46 -4.47
C LYS A 60 8.04 -29.18 -4.85
N TRP A 61 8.39 -27.93 -5.13
CA TRP A 61 9.69 -27.54 -5.69
C TRP A 61 10.45 -26.61 -4.72
N PRO A 62 11.79 -26.67 -4.70
CA PRO A 62 12.60 -25.77 -3.87
C PRO A 62 12.28 -24.30 -4.12
N PRO A 63 12.22 -23.46 -3.07
CA PRO A 63 11.93 -22.05 -3.23
C PRO A 63 13.10 -21.27 -3.83
N SER A 64 12.76 -20.26 -4.61
CA SER A 64 13.60 -19.11 -4.91
C SER A 64 13.61 -18.10 -3.77
N VAL A 65 14.58 -17.18 -3.77
CA VAL A 65 14.63 -16.07 -2.81
C VAL A 65 13.38 -15.18 -2.92
N ALA A 66 12.87 -14.97 -4.14
CA ALA A 66 11.70 -14.14 -4.38
C ALA A 66 10.42 -14.75 -3.77
N GLU A 67 10.21 -16.05 -3.92
CA GLU A 67 9.06 -16.75 -3.32
C GLU A 67 9.08 -16.68 -1.79
N ILE A 68 10.26 -16.84 -1.16
CA ILE A 68 10.37 -16.66 0.29
C ILE A 68 10.04 -15.21 0.68
N ARG A 69 10.54 -14.21 -0.06
CA ARG A 69 10.24 -12.79 0.21
C ARG A 69 8.76 -12.46 0.06
N GLU A 70 8.09 -13.05 -0.92
CA GLU A 70 6.64 -12.90 -1.10
C GLU A 70 5.87 -13.49 0.08
N LEU A 71 6.24 -14.69 0.54
CA LEU A 71 5.64 -15.32 1.71
C LEU A 71 5.95 -14.56 3.01
N MET A 72 7.12 -13.94 3.13
CA MET A 72 7.44 -13.05 4.25
C MET A 72 6.56 -11.81 4.25
N LEU A 73 6.30 -11.23 3.07
CA LEU A 73 5.46 -10.05 2.93
C LEU A 73 4.03 -10.32 3.44
N GLU A 74 3.46 -11.50 3.14
CA GLU A 74 2.15 -11.88 3.70
C GLU A 74 2.14 -11.92 5.24
N LEU A 75 3.27 -12.24 5.87
CA LEU A 75 3.39 -12.30 7.34
C LEU A 75 3.62 -10.92 7.96
N MET A 76 4.34 -10.03 7.25
CA MET A 76 4.81 -8.75 7.77
C MET A 76 3.92 -7.57 7.40
N HIS A 77 3.21 -7.66 6.27
CA HIS A 77 2.40 -6.58 5.71
C HIS A 77 0.95 -7.03 5.48
N PRO A 78 0.21 -7.40 6.54
CA PRO A 78 -1.21 -7.75 6.41
C PRO A 78 -2.07 -6.55 5.97
N ASP A 79 -1.52 -5.34 6.06
CA ASP A 79 -2.09 -4.08 5.60
C ASP A 79 -2.01 -3.88 4.08
N LEU A 80 -1.13 -4.62 3.37
CA LEU A 80 -1.07 -4.60 1.92
C LEU A 80 -2.17 -5.50 1.33
N ILE A 81 -3.35 -4.90 1.11
CA ILE A 81 -4.56 -5.64 0.73
C ILE A 81 -4.51 -6.12 -0.73
N GLU A 82 -4.76 -7.41 -0.93
CA GLU A 82 -4.89 -8.01 -2.27
C GLU A 82 -5.97 -7.33 -3.14
N PRO A 83 -5.77 -7.22 -4.46
CA PRO A 83 -6.67 -6.49 -5.36
C PRO A 83 -8.15 -6.84 -5.24
N ASP A 84 -8.49 -8.13 -5.13
CA ASP A 84 -9.89 -8.56 -5.02
C ASP A 84 -10.53 -8.13 -3.71
N ARG A 85 -9.80 -8.18 -2.58
CA ARG A 85 -10.31 -7.71 -1.29
C ARG A 85 -10.43 -6.19 -1.26
N ALA A 86 -9.48 -5.49 -1.88
CA ALA A 86 -9.53 -4.03 -1.99
C ALA A 86 -10.75 -3.58 -2.80
N TRP A 87 -11.07 -4.28 -3.90
CA TRP A 87 -12.28 -4.01 -4.67
C TRP A 87 -13.56 -4.24 -3.88
N LEU A 88 -13.64 -5.32 -3.08
CA LEU A 88 -14.81 -5.57 -2.24
C LEU A 88 -15.07 -4.40 -1.28
N ALA A 89 -14.02 -3.91 -0.59
CA ALA A 89 -14.14 -2.75 0.29
C ALA A 89 -14.64 -1.49 -0.45
N VAL A 90 -14.14 -1.24 -1.66
CA VAL A 90 -14.59 -0.11 -2.49
C VAL A 90 -16.03 -0.30 -2.98
N SER A 91 -16.41 -1.51 -3.39
CA SER A 91 -17.78 -1.83 -3.80
C SER A 91 -18.77 -1.64 -2.65
N ASP A 92 -18.41 -2.07 -1.44
CA ASP A 92 -19.22 -1.87 -0.23
C ASP A 92 -19.37 -0.37 0.09
N LEU A 93 -18.30 0.41 -0.10
CA LEU A 93 -18.37 1.86 0.06
C LEU A 93 -19.31 2.52 -0.97
N LEU A 94 -19.18 2.17 -2.26
CA LEU A 94 -20.06 2.69 -3.32
C LEU A 94 -21.53 2.39 -3.03
N TYR A 95 -21.82 1.19 -2.52
CA TYR A 95 -23.16 0.77 -2.14
C TYR A 95 -23.71 1.56 -0.93
N THR A 96 -22.88 1.79 0.09
CA THR A 96 -23.31 2.38 1.37
C THR A 96 -23.32 3.90 1.37
N ALA A 97 -22.31 4.54 0.78
CA ALA A 97 -22.19 6.01 0.77
C ALA A 97 -22.94 6.67 -0.39
N GLY A 98 -23.17 5.95 -1.50
CA GLY A 98 -23.88 6.48 -2.66
C GLY A 98 -23.14 7.61 -3.38
N GLU A 99 -23.88 8.43 -4.15
CA GLU A 99 -23.31 9.47 -5.05
C GLU A 99 -22.57 10.57 -4.30
N ASN A 100 -23.10 10.98 -3.15
CA ASN A 100 -22.70 12.19 -2.43
C ASN A 100 -21.70 11.88 -1.30
N ASN A 101 -20.75 10.99 -1.54
CA ASN A 101 -19.70 10.75 -0.56
C ASN A 101 -18.73 11.94 -0.53
N HIS A 102 -18.91 12.80 0.47
CA HIS A 102 -18.03 13.94 0.75
C HIS A 102 -17.06 13.67 1.90
N GLY A 103 -17.03 12.45 2.43
CA GLY A 103 -16.15 12.09 3.53
C GLY A 103 -14.70 11.87 3.07
N ASP A 104 -13.79 11.88 4.03
CA ASP A 104 -12.38 11.56 3.80
C ASP A 104 -12.20 10.07 3.44
N LEU A 105 -11.70 9.78 2.25
CA LEU A 105 -11.51 8.40 1.77
C LEU A 105 -10.48 7.63 2.61
N HIS A 106 -9.49 8.30 3.20
CA HIS A 106 -8.48 7.66 4.05
C HIS A 106 -9.04 7.24 5.42
N GLN A 107 -10.21 7.75 5.81
CA GLN A 107 -10.95 7.28 6.99
C GLN A 107 -11.92 6.15 6.67
N GLN A 108 -12.20 5.91 5.38
CA GLN A 108 -13.22 4.96 4.91
C GLN A 108 -12.62 3.71 4.27
N LEU A 109 -11.41 3.81 3.69
CA LEU A 109 -10.73 2.74 2.97
C LEU A 109 -9.28 2.58 3.45
N PRO A 110 -8.68 1.39 3.27
CA PRO A 110 -7.25 1.21 3.44
C PRO A 110 -6.46 2.21 2.57
N PRO A 111 -5.30 2.72 3.02
CA PRO A 111 -4.62 3.85 2.38
C PRO A 111 -4.34 3.66 0.88
N LEU A 112 -3.92 2.46 0.47
CA LEU A 112 -3.65 2.18 -0.95
C LEU A 112 -4.92 2.21 -1.80
N ALA A 113 -6.03 1.69 -1.27
CA ALA A 113 -7.32 1.67 -1.95
C ALA A 113 -7.91 3.08 -2.02
N ALA A 114 -7.80 3.86 -0.94
CA ALA A 114 -8.17 5.28 -0.92
C ALA A 114 -7.44 6.06 -2.03
N ARG A 115 -6.12 5.92 -2.13
CA ARG A 115 -5.32 6.55 -3.19
C ARG A 115 -5.76 6.13 -4.60
N ALA A 116 -6.12 4.86 -4.80
CA ALA A 116 -6.62 4.40 -6.10
C ALA A 116 -7.98 5.02 -6.45
N VAL A 117 -8.88 5.14 -5.48
CA VAL A 117 -10.17 5.83 -5.67
C VAL A 117 -9.97 7.33 -5.92
N GLU A 118 -9.05 7.98 -5.21
CA GLU A 118 -8.69 9.39 -5.46
C GLU A 118 -8.13 9.61 -6.87
N ALA A 119 -7.27 8.71 -7.34
CA ALA A 119 -6.71 8.79 -8.68
C ALA A 119 -7.78 8.69 -9.79
N ILE A 120 -8.86 7.96 -9.54
CA ILE A 120 -10.02 7.87 -10.46
C ILE A 120 -10.99 9.05 -10.26
N GLY A 121 -11.13 9.50 -9.01
CA GLY A 121 -12.18 10.38 -8.54
C GLY A 121 -13.43 9.59 -8.12
N TYR A 122 -13.91 9.80 -6.88
CA TYR A 122 -15.05 9.06 -6.33
C TYR A 122 -16.31 9.21 -7.20
N CYS A 123 -16.67 10.44 -7.62
CA CYS A 123 -17.84 10.67 -8.47
C CYS A 123 -17.73 9.93 -9.82
N ASN A 124 -16.55 9.92 -10.45
CA ASN A 124 -16.34 9.19 -11.70
C ASN A 124 -16.54 7.69 -11.51
N LEU A 125 -16.00 7.14 -10.42
CA LEU A 125 -16.17 5.74 -10.08
C LEU A 125 -17.64 5.38 -9.81
N TYR A 126 -18.37 6.25 -9.10
CA TYR A 126 -19.80 6.07 -8.84
C TYR A 126 -20.65 6.16 -10.13
N GLU A 127 -20.33 7.08 -11.05
CA GLU A 127 -20.99 7.18 -12.35
C GLU A 127 -20.86 5.87 -13.15
N MET A 128 -19.67 5.26 -13.12
CA MET A 128 -19.42 3.94 -13.73
C MET A 128 -20.20 2.84 -13.01
N HIS A 129 -20.23 2.86 -11.67
CA HIS A 129 -20.92 1.87 -10.85
C HIS A 129 -22.42 1.80 -11.17
N ARG A 130 -23.10 2.95 -11.19
CA ARG A 130 -24.55 3.02 -11.49
C ARG A 130 -24.88 2.96 -12.97
N SER A 131 -23.89 2.95 -13.87
CA SER A 131 -24.11 3.02 -15.32
C SER A 131 -24.94 1.85 -15.85
N CYS A 132 -24.85 0.68 -15.22
CA CYS A 132 -25.64 -0.51 -15.58
C CYS A 132 -27.15 -0.25 -15.52
N TYR A 133 -27.62 0.57 -14.57
CA TYR A 133 -29.03 0.94 -14.42
C TYR A 133 -29.50 1.95 -15.47
N ARG A 134 -28.58 2.52 -16.26
CA ARG A 134 -28.85 3.50 -17.34
C ARG A 134 -28.52 2.95 -18.74
N GLY A 135 -28.38 1.63 -18.86
CA GLY A 135 -28.04 0.97 -20.14
C GLY A 135 -26.54 0.98 -20.49
N GLY A 136 -25.68 1.36 -19.55
CA GLY A 136 -24.22 1.25 -19.67
C GLY A 136 -23.71 -0.18 -19.45
N LYS A 137 -22.42 -0.40 -19.72
CA LYS A 137 -21.76 -1.70 -19.51
C LYS A 137 -21.52 -1.94 -18.01
N PRO A 138 -22.04 -3.02 -17.40
CA PRO A 138 -21.76 -3.35 -16.01
C PRO A 138 -20.27 -3.65 -15.77
N GLY A 139 -19.77 -3.33 -14.59
CA GLY A 139 -18.41 -3.68 -14.13
C GLY A 139 -17.29 -2.75 -14.60
N MET A 140 -17.61 -1.64 -15.28
CA MET A 140 -16.61 -0.64 -15.70
C MET A 140 -15.91 0.03 -14.51
N ASP A 141 -16.62 0.19 -13.39
CA ASP A 141 -16.10 0.62 -12.10
C ASP A 141 -15.00 -0.31 -11.58
N ARG A 142 -15.26 -1.63 -11.57
CA ARG A 142 -14.26 -2.62 -11.18
C ARG A 142 -13.04 -2.58 -12.09
N VAL A 143 -13.26 -2.46 -13.40
CA VAL A 143 -12.17 -2.39 -14.39
C VAL A 143 -11.29 -1.16 -14.10
N ALA A 144 -11.89 0.03 -14.00
CA ALA A 144 -11.17 1.26 -13.72
C ALA A 144 -10.38 1.18 -12.40
N PHE A 145 -10.99 0.65 -11.34
CA PHE A 145 -10.32 0.45 -10.07
C PHE A 145 -9.14 -0.53 -10.18
N MET A 146 -9.34 -1.69 -10.80
CA MET A 146 -8.31 -2.72 -10.93
C MET A 146 -7.13 -2.26 -11.79
N ASP A 147 -7.38 -1.50 -12.85
CA ASP A 147 -6.36 -0.97 -13.76
C ASP A 147 -5.40 -0.01 -13.04
N ILE A 148 -5.89 0.73 -12.04
CA ILE A 148 -5.08 1.63 -11.22
C ILE A 148 -4.48 0.91 -10.00
N TYR A 149 -5.29 0.12 -9.29
CA TYR A 149 -4.90 -0.49 -8.03
C TYR A 149 -3.84 -1.58 -8.20
N LYS A 150 -3.94 -2.45 -9.22
CA LYS A 150 -2.98 -3.56 -9.41
C LYS A 150 -1.54 -3.04 -9.60
N PRO A 151 -1.27 -2.07 -10.49
CA PRO A 151 0.08 -1.49 -10.58
C PRO A 151 0.55 -0.84 -9.28
N MET A 152 -0.33 -0.22 -8.49
CA MET A 152 0.03 0.38 -7.21
C MET A 152 0.41 -0.69 -6.18
N TYR A 153 -0.41 -1.74 -6.07
CA TYR A 153 -0.16 -2.90 -5.21
C TYR A 153 1.17 -3.57 -5.57
N GLU A 154 1.42 -3.85 -6.85
CA GLU A 154 2.67 -4.48 -7.28
C GLU A 154 3.91 -3.63 -6.97
N ARG A 155 3.81 -2.29 -7.05
CA ARG A 155 4.92 -1.40 -6.67
C ARG A 155 5.20 -1.44 -5.17
N GLU A 156 4.16 -1.36 -4.33
CA GLU A 156 4.33 -1.45 -2.88
C GLU A 156 4.83 -2.84 -2.46
N LYS A 157 4.33 -3.90 -3.12
CA LYS A 157 4.79 -5.27 -2.94
C LYS A 157 6.27 -5.42 -3.27
N GLN A 158 6.69 -4.97 -4.46
CA GLN A 158 8.10 -5.00 -4.87
C GLN A 158 8.99 -4.19 -3.94
N ARG A 159 8.52 -3.01 -3.51
CA ARG A 159 9.24 -2.15 -2.57
C ARG A 159 9.44 -2.83 -1.22
N ALA A 160 8.39 -3.43 -0.64
CA ALA A 160 8.45 -4.17 0.61
C ALA A 160 9.28 -5.45 0.51
N MET A 161 9.28 -6.12 -0.66
CA MET A 161 10.13 -7.29 -0.91
C MET A 161 11.61 -6.92 -1.07
N THR A 162 11.95 -5.70 -1.45
CA THR A 162 13.33 -5.31 -1.75
C THR A 162 14.10 -5.02 -0.45
N PRO A 163 15.24 -5.71 -0.18
CA PRO A 163 16.00 -5.45 1.04
C PRO A 163 16.56 -4.01 1.08
N GLU A 164 16.57 -3.41 2.26
CA GLU A 164 16.91 -1.98 2.47
C GLU A 164 18.28 -1.59 1.90
N GLY A 165 19.27 -2.47 2.05
CA GLY A 165 20.61 -2.24 1.50
C GLY A 165 20.64 -2.19 -0.03
N LEU A 166 19.76 -2.94 -0.69
CA LEU A 166 19.61 -2.91 -2.15
C LEU A 166 18.82 -1.66 -2.59
N THR A 167 17.74 -1.32 -1.88
CA THR A 167 16.98 -0.09 -2.11
C THR A 167 17.89 1.15 -2.02
N SER A 168 18.74 1.22 -1.00
CA SER A 168 19.69 2.33 -0.81
C SER A 168 20.68 2.46 -1.97
N GLN A 169 21.14 1.35 -2.54
CA GLN A 169 22.03 1.36 -3.70
C GLN A 169 21.30 1.83 -4.96
N ILE A 170 20.06 1.38 -5.16
CA ILE A 170 19.20 1.83 -6.27
C ILE A 170 18.96 3.34 -6.17
N ASP A 171 18.61 3.83 -4.98
CA ASP A 171 18.34 5.26 -4.74
C ASP A 171 19.59 6.13 -4.96
N ALA A 172 20.77 5.65 -4.55
CA ALA A 172 22.04 6.34 -4.80
C ALA A 172 22.33 6.48 -6.31
N VAL A 173 22.09 5.42 -7.08
CA VAL A 173 22.24 5.45 -8.55
C VAL A 173 21.19 6.35 -9.18
N ALA A 174 19.93 6.25 -8.75
CA ALA A 174 18.84 7.06 -9.27
C ALA A 174 19.06 8.56 -9.05
N SER A 175 19.58 8.94 -7.88
CA SER A 175 19.90 10.33 -7.53
C SER A 175 21.04 10.94 -8.36
N ALA A 176 21.90 10.10 -8.94
CA ALA A 176 22.98 10.55 -9.82
C ALA A 176 22.50 10.84 -11.26
N ILE A 177 21.29 10.43 -11.61
CA ILE A 177 20.71 10.64 -12.94
C ILE A 177 20.16 12.08 -13.02
N PRO A 178 20.47 12.86 -14.07
CA PRO A 178 19.91 14.19 -14.24
C PRO A 178 18.39 14.17 -14.26
N ASP A 179 17.77 15.15 -13.60
CA ASP A 179 16.33 15.37 -13.61
C ASP A 179 15.85 15.70 -15.03
N LYS A 180 14.83 14.95 -15.50
CA LYS A 180 14.19 15.08 -16.80
C LYS A 180 12.73 15.52 -16.70
N GLY A 181 12.32 16.07 -15.56
CA GLY A 181 10.95 16.50 -15.28
C GLY A 181 10.33 15.81 -14.07
N GLN A 182 11.10 15.05 -13.29
CA GLN A 182 10.66 14.51 -12.01
C GLN A 182 10.27 15.64 -11.03
N HIS A 183 10.96 16.78 -11.04
CA HIS A 183 10.57 17.94 -10.20
C HIS A 183 9.15 18.43 -10.50
N LEU A 184 8.70 18.38 -11.76
CA LEU A 184 7.35 18.85 -12.12
C LEU A 184 6.26 18.05 -11.40
N LEU A 185 6.50 16.77 -11.13
CA LEU A 185 5.58 15.93 -10.37
C LEU A 185 5.54 16.37 -8.90
N ALA A 186 6.71 16.62 -8.30
CA ALA A 186 6.83 17.11 -6.93
C ALA A 186 6.15 18.49 -6.76
N ASP A 187 6.36 19.39 -7.72
CA ASP A 187 5.74 20.72 -7.74
C ASP A 187 4.20 20.64 -7.81
N ARG A 188 3.65 19.73 -8.62
CA ARG A 188 2.20 19.52 -8.70
C ARG A 188 1.65 18.95 -7.39
N GLU A 189 2.34 18.01 -6.78
CA GLU A 189 1.92 17.44 -5.50
C GLU A 189 1.96 18.48 -4.39
N GLN A 190 3.02 19.28 -4.31
CA GLN A 190 3.14 20.37 -3.34
C GLN A 190 2.02 21.40 -3.52
N ALA A 191 1.77 21.86 -4.76
CA ALA A 191 0.70 22.81 -5.04
C ALA A 191 -0.68 22.28 -4.62
N ARG A 192 -0.93 20.97 -4.81
CA ARG A 192 -2.16 20.33 -4.32
C ARG A 192 -2.26 20.36 -2.80
N ARG A 193 -1.19 19.98 -2.08
CA ARG A 193 -1.16 20.01 -0.60
C ARG A 193 -1.40 21.43 -0.06
N GLU A 194 -0.76 22.44 -0.66
CA GLU A 194 -0.96 23.84 -0.29
C GLU A 194 -2.41 24.30 -0.51
N HIS A 195 -3.04 23.86 -1.60
CA HIS A 195 -4.44 24.13 -1.88
C HIS A 195 -5.36 23.46 -0.84
N ASP A 196 -5.15 22.17 -0.56
CA ASP A 196 -5.93 21.40 0.40
C ASP A 196 -5.81 22.01 1.81
N ASP A 197 -4.60 22.40 2.24
CA ASP A 197 -4.36 23.10 3.51
C ASP A 197 -5.03 24.47 3.58
N THR A 198 -5.11 25.18 2.45
CA THR A 198 -5.80 26.46 2.35
C THR A 198 -7.31 26.26 2.48
N MET A 199 -7.87 25.28 1.78
CA MET A 199 -9.30 24.96 1.85
C MET A 199 -9.69 24.46 3.24
N ASN A 200 -8.88 23.60 3.86
CA ASN A 200 -9.08 23.19 5.23
C ASN A 200 -9.07 24.38 6.20
N ARG A 201 -8.13 25.32 6.03
CA ARG A 201 -8.12 26.55 6.84
C ARG A 201 -9.37 27.41 6.65
N ILE A 202 -9.90 27.53 5.43
CA ILE A 202 -11.13 28.27 5.17
C ILE A 202 -12.31 27.54 5.82
N THR A 203 -12.53 26.27 5.48
CA THR A 203 -13.68 25.48 5.93
C THR A 203 -13.68 25.28 7.45
N TYR A 204 -12.58 24.79 8.04
CA TYR A 204 -12.50 24.56 9.49
C TYR A 204 -12.26 25.86 10.28
N GLY A 205 -11.64 26.88 9.69
CA GLY A 205 -11.49 28.20 10.31
C GLY A 205 -12.82 28.95 10.40
N TRP A 206 -13.70 28.79 9.42
CA TRP A 206 -15.08 29.29 9.48
C TRP A 206 -15.89 28.54 10.54
N SER A 207 -15.81 27.21 10.57
CA SER A 207 -16.50 26.39 11.60
C SER A 207 -16.03 26.72 13.01
N ARG A 208 -14.73 26.96 13.21
CA ARG A 208 -14.17 27.35 14.51
C ARG A 208 -14.66 28.72 14.96
N ARG A 209 -14.63 29.73 14.07
CA ARG A 209 -15.16 31.07 14.39
C ARG A 209 -16.67 31.04 14.63
N ALA A 210 -17.41 30.21 13.90
CA ALA A 210 -18.85 30.04 14.10
C ALA A 210 -19.17 29.38 15.45
N LEU A 211 -18.38 28.37 15.85
CA LEU A 211 -18.50 27.74 17.17
C LEU A 211 -18.09 28.70 18.30
N GLU A 212 -16.97 29.41 18.16
CA GLU A 212 -16.52 30.42 19.13
C GLU A 212 -17.52 31.60 19.25
N ALA A 213 -18.20 31.98 18.17
CA ALA A 213 -19.28 32.98 18.19
C ALA A 213 -20.58 32.44 18.79
N ALA A 214 -20.86 31.13 18.69
CA ALA A 214 -22.01 30.49 19.31
C ALA A 214 -21.82 30.27 20.82
N ASP A 215 -20.59 30.06 21.28
CA ASP A 215 -20.21 29.96 22.70
C ASP A 215 -19.99 31.33 23.37
N ALA A 216 -20.04 32.43 22.62
CA ALA A 216 -19.97 33.77 23.18
C ALA A 216 -21.29 34.11 23.91
N PRO A 217 -21.24 34.58 25.18
CA PRO A 217 -22.45 34.90 25.92
C PRO A 217 -23.22 36.04 25.23
N LEU A 218 -24.53 35.83 25.02
CA LEU A 218 -25.43 36.84 24.49
C LEU A 218 -25.54 38.00 25.49
N GLU A 219 -24.90 39.13 25.19
CA GLU A 219 -25.18 40.38 25.89
C GLU A 219 -26.59 40.87 25.50
N LEU A 220 -27.56 40.54 26.35
CA LEU A 220 -28.88 41.18 26.35
C LEU A 220 -28.68 42.65 26.67
N THR A 221 -28.74 43.50 25.65
CA THR A 221 -28.86 44.94 25.85
C THR A 221 -30.30 45.23 26.23
N ASP A 222 -30.50 45.59 27.50
CA ASP A 222 -31.79 46.04 28.01
C ASP A 222 -32.24 47.29 27.22
N GLY A 223 -33.21 47.10 26.34
CA GLY A 223 -33.87 48.18 25.64
C GLY A 223 -34.70 49.02 26.61
N GLU A 224 -34.36 50.30 26.75
CA GLU A 224 -35.16 51.29 27.46
C GLU A 224 -36.59 51.36 26.87
N VAL A 225 -37.55 50.81 27.61
CA VAL A 225 -38.97 51.09 27.38
C VAL A 225 -39.26 52.47 27.96
N LYS A 226 -39.35 53.48 27.09
CA LYS A 226 -39.88 54.79 27.47
C LYS A 226 -41.39 54.68 27.71
N SER A 227 -41.78 54.98 28.94
CA SER A 227 -43.17 55.05 29.42
C SER A 227 -43.96 56.21 28.81
#